data_AF-A0A7Y1ZFG4-F1
#
_entry.id   AF-A0A7Y1ZFG4-F1
#
_cell.length_a   1.000
_cell.length_b   1.000
_cell.length_c   1.000
_cell.angle_alpha   90.00
_cell.angle_beta   90.00
_cell.angle_gamma   90.00
#
_symmetry.space_group_name_H-M   'P 1'
#
loop_
_entity.id
_entity.type
_entity.pdbx_description
1 polymer ?
#
loop_
_entity_poly.entity_id
_entity_poly.type
_entity_poly.pdbx_seq_one_letter_code
_entity_poly.pdbx_strand_id
1 'polypeptide(L)'
;MKWRALLLGGVLVLGACGGGGGGGAGQGSSPGTDDTGKSCDGFCADAGAPIFLTQADVKRILAQALHQADALGAAQATIAVVDRVGNVLAVHQKGGGQILRITTDDPNEVRAALDGLTIPAEFSPDKLAALAKAITGAYLSSEGNAFSTRTANQIVQEHFNPGERNQPSGPLFGVQFSQLACSDFMMEFADDPNNRVGPQRSPLGMSADPGGMPLYKDGTVVGGIGVLSDGLYGIDKNILNNDRDQDEMIAVAGTFGFAAPKPRRADRITVEGKTFRFADIDFENLPVSPADAPAYETLGGMLVPINGYYKVSGDPDTDILPGTAFTTAASGVRAVQAGDYPPDDVADFQALQAFTFVDENNNVR
;
A
#
# COMPACT_ATOMS: atom_id res chain seq x y z
N MET A 1 -44.25 49.51 46.38
CA MET A 1 -45.20 49.09 45.33
C MET A 1 -44.43 48.88 44.04
N LYS A 2 -44.57 47.68 43.46
CA LYS A 2 -44.33 47.29 42.06
C LYS A 2 -42.88 47.19 41.54
N TRP A 3 -42.49 45.92 41.37
CA TRP A 3 -41.47 45.34 40.50
C TRP A 3 -41.30 46.02 39.14
N ARG A 4 -40.08 45.93 38.60
CA ARG A 4 -39.83 45.25 37.31
C ARG A 4 -38.36 44.88 37.14
N ALA A 5 -38.16 43.58 36.92
CA ALA A 5 -36.93 42.95 36.46
C ALA A 5 -36.65 43.31 35.00
N LEU A 6 -35.38 43.28 34.60
CA LEU A 6 -35.02 42.80 33.26
C LEU A 6 -33.58 42.25 33.25
N LEU A 7 -33.52 40.99 32.81
CA LEU A 7 -32.36 40.15 32.55
C LEU A 7 -31.68 40.53 31.23
N LEU A 8 -30.34 40.52 31.22
CA LEU A 8 -29.46 40.25 30.06
C LEU A 8 -28.09 39.96 30.69
N GLY A 9 -27.57 38.73 30.70
CA GLY A 9 -27.20 37.93 29.53
C GLY A 9 -25.69 37.71 29.60
N GLY A 10 -25.23 36.94 30.61
CA GLY A 10 -23.81 36.64 30.81
C GLY A 10 -23.35 35.54 29.87
N VAL A 11 -22.50 35.89 28.91
CA VAL A 11 -21.80 34.96 28.03
C VAL A 11 -20.82 34.14 28.87
N LEU A 12 -21.08 32.85 29.01
CA LEU A 12 -20.15 31.87 29.57
C LEU A 12 -19.10 31.52 28.52
N VAL A 13 -17.88 32.06 28.72
CA VAL A 13 -16.68 31.63 28.01
C VAL A 13 -16.25 30.29 28.60
N LEU A 14 -16.43 29.20 27.85
CA LEU A 14 -15.80 27.92 28.13
C LEU A 14 -14.32 28.00 27.74
N GLY A 15 -13.49 28.36 28.72
CA GLY A 15 -12.05 28.16 28.67
C GLY A 15 -11.68 26.76 29.13
N ALA A 16 -10.82 26.12 28.33
CA ALA A 16 -9.87 25.05 28.68
C ALA A 16 -10.40 23.69 29.15
N CYS A 17 -10.20 22.69 28.28
CA CYS A 17 -9.40 21.50 28.59
C CYS A 17 -8.79 20.97 27.27
N GLY A 18 -7.89 21.77 26.69
CA GLY A 18 -6.96 21.29 25.66
C GLY A 18 -5.85 20.53 26.37
N GLY A 19 -5.96 19.21 26.42
CA GLY A 19 -4.90 18.34 26.92
C GLY A 19 -3.70 18.40 25.98
N GLY A 20 -2.61 19.01 26.45
CA GLY A 20 -1.31 18.92 25.81
C GLY A 20 -0.75 17.51 25.95
N GLY A 21 -0.64 16.80 24.82
CA GLY A 21 0.25 15.66 24.63
C GLY A 21 1.51 16.17 23.95
N GLY A 22 2.68 15.92 24.57
CA GLY A 22 3.96 16.54 24.25
C GLY A 22 4.35 16.47 22.78
N GLY A 23 4.83 17.60 22.27
CA GLY A 23 5.48 17.70 20.97
C GLY A 23 6.73 16.81 20.94
N GLY A 24 6.62 15.69 20.24
CA GLY A 24 7.77 15.16 19.51
C GLY A 24 8.10 16.17 18.42
N ALA A 25 9.36 16.58 18.32
CA ALA A 25 9.84 17.36 17.19
C ALA A 25 9.79 16.46 15.95
N GLY A 26 8.63 16.39 15.28
CA GLY A 26 8.51 15.76 13.98
C GLY A 26 9.40 16.50 12.98
N GLN A 27 10.34 15.79 12.36
CA GLN A 27 11.36 16.38 11.48
C GLN A 27 11.05 16.25 9.98
N GLY A 28 9.79 16.02 9.59
CA GLY A 28 9.43 15.94 8.18
C GLY A 28 7.96 16.26 7.93
N SER A 29 7.71 17.12 6.94
CA SER A 29 6.40 17.20 6.27
C SER A 29 6.62 16.88 4.80
N SER A 30 6.03 15.80 4.32
CA SER A 30 5.73 15.63 2.90
C SER A 30 4.25 15.91 2.78
N PRO A 31 3.83 17.03 2.17
CA PRO A 31 2.48 17.09 1.63
C PRO A 31 2.27 15.83 0.80
N GLY A 32 1.08 15.20 0.87
CA GLY A 32 0.71 14.24 -0.17
C GLY A 32 0.67 15.07 -1.45
N THR A 33 1.72 14.97 -2.26
CA THR A 33 2.01 15.93 -3.32
C THR A 33 0.98 15.77 -4.43
N ASP A 34 -0.03 16.64 -4.41
CA ASP A 34 -0.68 17.16 -5.62
C ASP A 34 -0.09 18.56 -5.95
N ASP A 35 1.20 18.74 -5.65
CA ASP A 35 1.91 20.03 -5.73
C ASP A 35 2.16 20.50 -7.17
N THR A 36 1.72 19.75 -8.19
CA THR A 36 1.73 20.24 -9.58
C THR A 36 0.54 21.16 -9.89
N GLY A 37 -0.38 21.35 -8.93
CA GLY A 37 -1.63 22.08 -9.18
C GLY A 37 -2.56 21.35 -10.15
N LYS A 38 -2.25 20.09 -10.48
CA LYS A 38 -3.10 19.22 -11.30
C LYS A 38 -4.02 18.43 -10.39
N SER A 39 -5.12 19.08 -9.98
CA SER A 39 -6.28 18.41 -9.40
C SER A 39 -6.60 17.14 -10.20
N CYS A 40 -6.20 16.00 -9.67
CA CYS A 40 -6.42 14.73 -10.35
C CYS A 40 -7.86 14.25 -10.09
N ASP A 41 -8.65 14.10 -11.16
CA ASP A 41 -10.09 13.80 -11.14
C ASP A 41 -10.45 12.38 -11.62
N GLY A 42 -9.44 11.52 -11.84
CA GLY A 42 -9.62 10.11 -12.16
C GLY A 42 -9.07 9.64 -13.52
N PHE A 43 -8.44 10.53 -14.30
CA PHE A 43 -7.79 10.21 -15.59
C PHE A 43 -6.37 10.76 -15.71
N CYS A 44 -5.64 10.80 -14.60
CA CYS A 44 -4.41 11.56 -14.47
C CYS A 44 -3.23 10.82 -15.09
N ALA A 45 -3.29 9.48 -15.09
CA ALA A 45 -2.41 8.61 -15.84
C ALA A 45 -2.42 8.93 -17.36
N ASP A 46 -3.55 9.38 -17.89
CA ASP A 46 -3.76 9.61 -19.33
C ASP A 46 -3.56 11.08 -19.74
N ALA A 47 -3.39 11.99 -18.78
CA ALA A 47 -3.38 13.44 -18.98
C ALA A 47 -2.02 14.04 -19.43
N GLY A 48 -1.06 13.21 -19.87
CA GLY A 48 0.27 13.68 -20.24
C GLY A 48 1.29 12.59 -20.57
N ALA A 49 2.55 12.84 -20.19
CA ALA A 49 3.61 11.85 -20.33
C ALA A 49 3.34 10.64 -19.41
N PRO A 50 3.75 9.41 -19.81
CA PRO A 50 3.51 8.22 -19.01
C PRO A 50 4.02 8.38 -17.57
N ILE A 51 3.16 8.11 -16.59
CA ILE A 51 3.47 8.26 -15.17
C ILE A 51 3.82 6.88 -14.59
N PHE A 52 5.04 6.74 -14.08
CA PHE A 52 5.54 5.51 -13.46
C PHE A 52 6.71 5.83 -12.50
N LEU A 53 7.08 4.84 -11.69
CA LEU A 53 8.27 4.90 -10.84
C LEU A 53 9.53 4.71 -11.69
N THR A 54 10.40 5.71 -11.73
CA THR A 54 11.73 5.56 -12.33
C THR A 54 12.64 4.73 -11.41
N GLN A 55 13.75 4.22 -11.92
CA GLN A 55 14.75 3.53 -11.09
C GLN A 55 15.25 4.44 -9.94
N ALA A 56 15.43 5.73 -10.20
CA ALA A 56 15.82 6.71 -9.18
C ALA A 56 14.73 6.87 -8.10
N ASP A 57 13.44 6.84 -8.49
CA ASP A 57 12.32 6.86 -7.55
C ASP A 57 12.35 5.62 -6.64
N VAL A 58 12.56 4.43 -7.21
CA VAL A 58 12.64 3.18 -6.43
C VAL A 58 13.83 3.20 -5.48
N LYS A 59 15.02 3.66 -5.91
CA LYS A 59 16.18 3.84 -5.03
C LYS A 59 15.86 4.79 -3.87
N ARG A 60 15.15 5.89 -4.12
CA ARG A 60 14.75 6.85 -3.08
C ARG A 60 13.79 6.22 -2.07
N ILE A 61 12.76 5.50 -2.54
CA ILE A 61 11.80 4.79 -1.69
C ILE A 61 12.53 3.80 -0.78
N LEU A 62 13.42 2.97 -1.34
CA LEU A 62 14.23 2.03 -0.59
C LEU A 62 15.14 2.73 0.42
N ALA A 63 15.82 3.80 0.02
CA ALA A 63 16.73 4.53 0.91
C ALA A 63 16.02 5.09 2.14
N GLN A 64 14.83 5.66 1.95
CA GLN A 64 14.00 6.21 3.03
C GLN A 64 13.53 5.12 4.00
N ALA A 65 13.03 4.01 3.46
CA ALA A 65 12.61 2.87 4.27
C ALA A 65 13.80 2.25 5.03
N LEU A 66 14.93 2.03 4.37
CA LEU A 66 16.13 1.45 4.99
C LEU A 66 16.72 2.35 6.08
N HIS A 67 16.74 3.67 5.86
CA HIS A 67 17.15 4.66 6.85
C HIS A 67 16.28 4.58 8.11
N GLN A 68 14.96 4.46 7.91
CA GLN A 68 14.02 4.31 9.01
C GLN A 68 14.17 2.98 9.74
N ALA A 69 14.43 1.90 9.00
CA ALA A 69 14.69 0.58 9.56
C ALA A 69 15.95 0.58 10.43
N ASP A 70 17.03 1.25 10.01
CA ASP A 70 18.25 1.43 10.82
C ASP A 70 17.96 2.17 12.11
N ALA A 71 17.20 3.27 12.04
CA ALA A 71 16.84 4.06 13.23
C ALA A 71 15.96 3.28 14.22
N LEU A 72 15.19 2.30 13.74
CA LEU A 72 14.35 1.42 14.55
C LEU A 72 15.07 0.17 15.05
N GLY A 73 16.33 -0.06 14.65
CA GLY A 73 17.06 -1.30 14.97
C GLY A 73 16.49 -2.55 14.27
N ALA A 74 15.76 -2.38 13.16
CA ALA A 74 15.12 -3.45 12.41
C ALA A 74 16.13 -4.21 11.52
N ALA A 75 17.04 -4.96 12.14
CA ALA A 75 18.17 -5.60 11.46
C ALA A 75 17.77 -6.66 10.41
N GLN A 76 16.55 -7.20 10.50
CA GLN A 76 16.02 -8.22 9.58
C GLN A 76 14.91 -7.70 8.67
N ALA A 77 14.77 -6.37 8.50
CA ALA A 77 13.74 -5.81 7.65
C ALA A 77 13.91 -6.23 6.17
N THR A 78 12.80 -6.61 5.57
CA THR A 78 12.63 -6.93 4.15
C THR A 78 11.62 -5.97 3.55
N ILE A 79 12.03 -5.25 2.50
CA ILE A 79 11.26 -4.19 1.85
C ILE A 79 11.04 -4.59 0.39
N ALA A 80 9.79 -4.61 -0.05
CA ALA A 80 9.41 -4.86 -1.44
C ALA A 80 8.76 -3.61 -2.02
N VAL A 81 9.10 -3.30 -3.27
CA VAL A 81 8.47 -2.23 -4.05
C VAL A 81 7.93 -2.82 -5.35
N VAL A 82 6.67 -2.53 -5.66
CA VAL A 82 5.98 -2.98 -6.87
C VAL A 82 5.40 -1.82 -7.65
N ASP A 83 5.19 -1.98 -8.96
CA ASP A 83 4.43 -1.02 -9.76
C ASP A 83 2.91 -1.26 -9.68
N ARG A 84 2.13 -0.47 -10.44
CA ARG A 84 0.67 -0.47 -10.38
C ARG A 84 0.02 -1.81 -10.76
N VAL A 85 0.70 -2.63 -11.57
CA VAL A 85 0.21 -3.95 -12.00
C VAL A 85 0.96 -5.09 -11.31
N GLY A 86 1.67 -4.78 -10.21
CA GLY A 86 2.27 -5.76 -9.31
C GLY A 86 3.61 -6.30 -9.79
N ASN A 87 4.23 -5.71 -10.82
CA ASN A 87 5.60 -6.08 -11.18
C ASN A 87 6.53 -5.70 -10.05
N VAL A 88 7.37 -6.64 -9.63
CA VAL A 88 8.36 -6.40 -8.59
C VAL A 88 9.50 -5.55 -9.14
N LEU A 89 9.70 -4.38 -8.56
CA LEU A 89 10.74 -3.43 -8.97
C LEU A 89 12.03 -3.61 -8.20
N ALA A 90 11.90 -3.94 -6.92
CA ALA A 90 13.01 -4.30 -6.06
C ALA A 90 12.51 -5.04 -4.81
N VAL A 91 13.33 -5.96 -4.31
CA VAL A 91 13.19 -6.53 -2.97
C VAL A 91 14.52 -6.42 -2.28
N HIS A 92 14.58 -5.64 -1.22
CA HIS A 92 15.80 -5.38 -0.46
C HIS A 92 15.68 -5.98 0.93
N GLN A 93 16.72 -6.67 1.37
CA GLN A 93 16.79 -7.31 2.66
C GLN A 93 18.01 -6.81 3.44
N LYS A 94 17.80 -6.25 4.64
CA LYS A 94 18.90 -5.73 5.48
C LYS A 94 19.76 -6.85 6.08
N GLY A 95 19.11 -7.93 6.50
CA GLY A 95 19.72 -9.07 7.18
C GLY A 95 19.53 -10.39 6.44
N GLY A 96 19.66 -11.50 7.16
CA GLY A 96 19.27 -12.82 6.65
C GLY A 96 17.75 -13.03 6.70
N GLY A 97 17.28 -14.12 6.08
CA GLY A 97 15.88 -14.55 6.13
C GLY A 97 15.35 -14.56 7.56
N GLN A 98 14.10 -14.14 7.74
CA GLN A 98 13.41 -14.22 9.02
C GLN A 98 12.30 -15.25 8.96
N ILE A 99 11.98 -15.80 10.13
CA ILE A 99 10.83 -16.67 10.31
C ILE A 99 9.57 -15.83 10.07
N LEU A 100 8.55 -16.44 9.48
CA LEU A 100 7.22 -15.84 9.35
C LEU A 100 6.22 -16.60 10.20
N ARG A 101 5.52 -15.91 11.09
CA ARG A 101 4.41 -16.48 11.86
C ARG A 101 3.09 -15.90 11.36
N ILE A 102 2.23 -16.77 10.86
CA ILE A 102 0.84 -16.41 10.54
C ILE A 102 0.07 -16.36 11.86
N THR A 103 -0.56 -15.23 12.16
CA THR A 103 -1.18 -15.02 13.48
C THR A 103 -2.46 -14.17 13.44
N THR A 104 -3.42 -14.49 14.31
CA THR A 104 -4.56 -13.62 14.62
C THR A 104 -4.66 -13.32 16.12
N ASP A 105 -3.53 -13.34 16.83
CA ASP A 105 -3.44 -13.46 18.30
C ASP A 105 -3.99 -12.25 19.08
N ASP A 106 -4.17 -11.10 18.46
CA ASP A 106 -4.64 -9.88 19.14
C ASP A 106 -6.12 -9.58 18.80
N PRO A 107 -7.03 -9.43 19.78
CA PRO A 107 -6.84 -9.60 21.23
C PRO A 107 -7.12 -11.02 21.74
N ASN A 108 -7.51 -11.95 20.85
CA ASN A 108 -7.80 -13.33 21.20
C ASN A 108 -7.11 -14.28 20.23
N GLU A 109 -6.33 -15.20 20.80
CA GLU A 109 -5.70 -16.29 20.07
C GLU A 109 -6.76 -17.22 19.45
N VAL A 110 -6.70 -17.35 18.13
CA VAL A 110 -7.41 -18.41 17.40
C VAL A 110 -6.34 -19.43 17.00
N ARG A 111 -6.61 -20.73 17.17
CA ARG A 111 -5.71 -21.79 16.69
C ARG A 111 -6.50 -22.71 15.79
N ALA A 112 -6.68 -22.29 14.55
CA ALA A 112 -7.39 -23.05 13.53
C ALA A 112 -6.77 -22.82 12.15
N ALA A 113 -6.88 -23.82 11.27
CA ALA A 113 -6.35 -23.79 9.91
C ALA A 113 -4.85 -23.40 9.87
N LEU A 114 -4.51 -22.26 9.25
CA LEU A 114 -3.13 -21.77 9.11
C LEU A 114 -2.70 -20.86 10.28
N ASP A 115 -3.59 -20.55 11.22
CA ASP A 115 -3.26 -19.67 12.35
C ASP A 115 -2.27 -20.35 13.30
N GLY A 116 -1.22 -19.63 13.67
CA GLY A 116 -0.07 -20.15 14.41
C GLY A 116 0.97 -20.90 13.56
N LEU A 117 0.77 -21.02 12.24
CA LEU A 117 1.77 -21.60 11.35
C LEU A 117 3.04 -20.74 11.36
N THR A 118 4.16 -21.37 11.69
CA THR A 118 5.48 -20.76 11.67
C THR A 118 6.27 -21.34 10.51
N ILE A 119 6.60 -20.49 9.53
CA ILE A 119 7.37 -20.85 8.35
C ILE A 119 8.85 -20.54 8.64
N PRO A 120 9.73 -21.55 8.59
CA PRO A 120 11.16 -21.36 8.84
C PRO A 120 11.85 -20.41 7.84
N ALA A 121 12.90 -19.73 8.30
CA ALA A 121 13.65 -18.76 7.53
C ALA A 121 14.32 -19.35 6.26
N GLU A 122 14.61 -20.66 6.23
CA GLU A 122 15.19 -21.30 5.03
C GLU A 122 14.29 -21.20 3.79
N PHE A 123 12.99 -20.99 3.96
CA PHE A 123 12.04 -20.78 2.86
C PHE A 123 11.93 -19.31 2.43
N SER A 124 12.68 -18.39 3.06
CA SER A 124 12.60 -16.94 2.85
C SER A 124 11.15 -16.39 2.82
N PRO A 125 10.30 -16.76 3.79
CA PRO A 125 8.88 -16.37 3.77
C PRO A 125 8.67 -14.86 3.92
N ASP A 126 9.68 -14.17 4.44
CA ASP A 126 9.72 -12.73 4.66
C ASP A 126 9.56 -11.90 3.39
N LYS A 127 10.21 -12.34 2.31
CA LYS A 127 10.13 -11.70 0.99
C LYS A 127 8.74 -11.83 0.40
N LEU A 128 8.07 -12.97 0.64
CA LEU A 128 6.71 -13.22 0.17
C LEU A 128 5.70 -12.37 0.93
N ALA A 129 5.86 -12.23 2.25
CA ALA A 129 5.04 -11.36 3.08
C ALA A 129 5.19 -9.89 2.72
N ALA A 130 6.43 -9.39 2.60
CA ALA A 130 6.70 -8.02 2.15
C ALA A 130 6.10 -7.75 0.77
N LEU A 131 6.23 -8.70 -0.18
CA LEU A 131 5.63 -8.58 -1.50
C LEU A 131 4.09 -8.55 -1.45
N ALA A 132 3.46 -9.40 -0.65
CA ALA A 132 2.01 -9.41 -0.48
C ALA A 132 1.48 -8.09 0.11
N LYS A 133 2.19 -7.52 1.09
CA LYS A 133 1.90 -6.18 1.63
C LYS A 133 2.03 -5.09 0.56
N ALA A 134 3.07 -5.13 -0.28
CA ALA A 134 3.30 -4.17 -1.35
C ALA A 134 2.19 -4.20 -2.42
N ILE A 135 1.82 -5.40 -2.88
CA ILE A 135 0.74 -5.60 -3.86
C ILE A 135 -0.60 -5.11 -3.30
N THR A 136 -0.86 -5.34 -2.00
CA THR A 136 -2.08 -4.86 -1.35
C THR A 136 -2.19 -3.33 -1.44
N GLY A 137 -1.10 -2.61 -1.14
CA GLY A 137 -1.05 -1.15 -1.32
C GLY A 137 -1.28 -0.72 -2.76
N ALA A 138 -0.65 -1.41 -3.73
CA ALA A 138 -0.77 -1.08 -5.14
C ALA A 138 -2.18 -1.29 -5.72
N TYR A 139 -2.87 -2.36 -5.33
CA TYR A 139 -4.11 -2.79 -5.99
C TYR A 139 -5.38 -2.23 -5.37
N LEU A 140 -5.41 -2.03 -4.05
CA LEU A 140 -6.60 -1.48 -3.39
C LEU A 140 -6.75 0.03 -3.60
N SER A 141 -5.70 0.70 -4.07
CA SER A 141 -5.72 2.14 -4.34
C SER A 141 -6.11 2.47 -5.79
N SER A 142 -6.73 3.63 -5.96
CA SER A 142 -7.10 4.23 -7.24
C SER A 142 -6.79 5.72 -7.25
N GLU A 143 -7.01 6.39 -8.38
CA GLU A 143 -6.88 7.84 -8.44
C GLU A 143 -7.91 8.59 -7.57
N GLY A 144 -9.00 7.93 -7.16
CA GLY A 144 -10.03 8.52 -6.31
C GLY A 144 -9.87 8.22 -4.82
N ASN A 145 -9.45 7.00 -4.47
CA ASN A 145 -9.35 6.54 -3.08
C ASN A 145 -8.02 5.82 -2.82
N ALA A 146 -7.39 6.10 -1.69
CA ALA A 146 -6.15 5.48 -1.26
C ALA A 146 -6.36 4.59 -0.04
N PHE A 147 -6.03 3.32 -0.21
CA PHE A 147 -6.17 2.27 0.80
C PHE A 147 -4.82 1.62 1.08
N SER A 148 -4.59 1.24 2.33
CA SER A 148 -3.39 0.56 2.82
C SER A 148 -3.72 -0.86 3.31
N THR A 149 -2.74 -1.59 3.82
CA THR A 149 -3.02 -2.87 4.49
C THR A 149 -3.84 -2.71 5.77
N ARG A 150 -3.82 -1.56 6.46
CA ARG A 150 -4.77 -1.28 7.56
C ARG A 150 -6.20 -1.09 7.07
N THR A 151 -6.37 -0.50 5.89
CA THR A 151 -7.71 -0.46 5.27
C THR A 151 -8.15 -1.88 4.91
N ALA A 152 -7.26 -2.66 4.27
CA ALA A 152 -7.50 -4.04 3.91
C ALA A 152 -7.93 -4.86 5.13
N ASN A 153 -7.21 -4.69 6.25
CA ASN A 153 -7.51 -5.31 7.52
C ASN A 153 -8.96 -5.08 7.98
N GLN A 154 -9.46 -3.86 7.89
CA GLN A 154 -10.83 -3.53 8.31
C GLN A 154 -11.87 -4.17 7.38
N ILE A 155 -11.65 -4.15 6.06
CA ILE A 155 -12.65 -4.60 5.08
C ILE A 155 -12.76 -6.11 4.94
N VAL A 156 -11.78 -6.88 5.41
CA VAL A 156 -11.77 -8.36 5.34
C VAL A 156 -12.27 -9.03 6.61
N GLN A 157 -12.67 -8.26 7.62
CA GLN A 157 -13.14 -8.79 8.89
C GLN A 157 -14.62 -9.16 8.88
N GLU A 158 -15.01 -10.00 9.85
CA GLU A 158 -16.36 -10.59 9.98
C GLU A 158 -17.48 -9.55 10.09
N HIS A 159 -17.14 -8.33 10.50
CA HIS A 159 -18.01 -7.16 10.61
C HIS A 159 -17.32 -5.94 10.01
N PHE A 160 -18.09 -5.00 9.42
CA PHE A 160 -17.56 -3.76 8.82
C PHE A 160 -16.59 -3.01 9.74
N ASN A 161 -16.98 -2.88 11.01
CA ASN A 161 -16.10 -2.47 12.09
C ASN A 161 -15.94 -3.63 13.07
N PRO A 162 -14.71 -4.12 13.25
CA PRO A 162 -14.40 -5.11 14.28
C PRO A 162 -14.89 -4.69 15.66
N GLY A 163 -15.51 -5.63 16.37
CA GLY A 163 -16.08 -5.41 17.70
C GLY A 163 -17.56 -4.98 17.73
N GLU A 164 -18.15 -4.62 16.59
CA GLU A 164 -19.59 -4.34 16.51
C GLU A 164 -20.41 -5.63 16.36
N ARG A 165 -21.58 -5.69 17.00
CA ARG A 165 -22.49 -6.86 16.94
C ARG A 165 -23.66 -6.57 16.00
N ASN A 166 -24.17 -7.61 15.33
CA ASN A 166 -25.30 -7.55 14.40
C ASN A 166 -25.10 -6.60 13.21
N GLN A 167 -23.86 -6.41 12.78
CA GLN A 167 -23.53 -5.67 11.56
C GLN A 167 -23.20 -6.64 10.41
N PRO A 168 -23.44 -6.23 9.15
CA PRO A 168 -22.93 -6.95 7.99
C PRO A 168 -21.40 -7.11 8.08
N SER A 169 -20.88 -8.14 7.40
CA SER A 169 -19.45 -8.32 7.25
C SER A 169 -18.77 -7.15 6.56
N GLY A 170 -17.44 -7.07 6.70
CA GLY A 170 -16.64 -6.13 5.94
C GLY A 170 -17.01 -6.18 4.46
N PRO A 171 -17.00 -5.03 3.75
CA PRO A 171 -17.58 -4.91 2.42
C PRO A 171 -16.90 -5.82 1.40
N LEU A 172 -15.70 -6.32 1.73
CA LEU A 172 -14.88 -7.19 0.90
C LEU A 172 -14.35 -8.40 1.70
N PHE A 173 -15.18 -8.94 2.61
CA PHE A 173 -14.87 -10.20 3.32
C PHE A 173 -14.47 -11.30 2.32
N GLY A 174 -13.24 -11.81 2.44
CA GLY A 174 -12.69 -12.81 1.52
C GLY A 174 -11.89 -12.27 0.33
N VAL A 175 -11.70 -10.96 0.17
CA VAL A 175 -10.87 -10.38 -0.93
C VAL A 175 -9.41 -10.84 -0.90
N GLN A 176 -8.96 -11.38 0.24
CA GLN A 176 -7.65 -12.03 0.37
C GLN A 176 -7.47 -13.16 -0.66
N PHE A 177 -8.57 -13.81 -1.07
CA PHE A 177 -8.61 -14.85 -2.09
C PHE A 177 -8.79 -14.33 -3.52
N SER A 178 -8.86 -13.02 -3.75
CA SER A 178 -9.01 -12.44 -5.11
C SER A 178 -7.76 -12.58 -5.99
N GLN A 179 -6.66 -13.11 -5.45
CA GLN A 179 -5.35 -13.20 -6.10
C GLN A 179 -5.00 -14.64 -6.49
N LEU A 180 -5.99 -15.53 -6.63
CA LEU A 180 -5.77 -16.92 -7.03
C LEU A 180 -5.21 -17.00 -8.45
N ALA A 181 -4.19 -17.84 -8.62
CA ALA A 181 -3.48 -18.02 -9.89
C ALA A 181 -4.35 -18.63 -11.02
N CYS A 182 -5.47 -19.28 -10.67
CA CYS A 182 -6.40 -19.86 -11.65
C CYS A 182 -7.55 -18.91 -12.03
N SER A 183 -7.45 -17.62 -11.69
CA SER A 183 -8.46 -16.64 -12.10
C SER A 183 -8.22 -16.18 -13.54
N ASP A 184 -9.29 -15.69 -14.16
CA ASP A 184 -9.30 -15.08 -15.50
C ASP A 184 -8.61 -13.70 -15.55
N PHE A 185 -8.45 -13.05 -14.39
CA PHE A 185 -7.82 -11.74 -14.28
C PHE A 185 -6.30 -11.81 -14.12
N MET A 186 -5.82 -12.72 -13.27
CA MET A 186 -4.43 -12.73 -12.84
C MET A 186 -3.54 -13.46 -13.85
N MET A 187 -2.32 -12.98 -14.04
CA MET A 187 -1.33 -13.74 -14.81
C MET A 187 -1.06 -15.09 -14.14
N GLU A 188 -1.04 -16.15 -14.95
CA GLU A 188 -0.54 -17.47 -14.53
C GLU A 188 0.93 -17.34 -14.10
N PHE A 189 1.52 -18.38 -13.47
CA PHE A 189 2.97 -18.43 -13.25
C PHE A 189 3.69 -18.05 -14.55
N ALA A 190 4.25 -16.85 -14.59
CA ALA A 190 5.07 -16.45 -15.72
C ALA A 190 6.34 -17.30 -15.65
N ASP A 191 6.48 -18.23 -16.59
CA ASP A 191 7.74 -18.96 -16.80
C ASP A 191 8.89 -17.98 -17.11
N ASP A 192 8.54 -16.78 -17.60
CA ASP A 192 9.44 -15.66 -17.78
C ASP A 192 9.14 -14.50 -16.81
N PRO A 193 9.95 -14.28 -15.76
CA PRO A 193 9.84 -13.09 -14.91
C PRO A 193 10.26 -11.78 -15.60
N ASN A 194 10.70 -11.82 -16.86
CA ASN A 194 10.79 -10.63 -17.70
C ASN A 194 9.44 -10.27 -18.35
N ASN A 195 8.41 -11.11 -18.23
CA ASN A 195 7.07 -10.73 -18.61
C ASN A 195 6.49 -9.78 -17.56
N ARG A 196 6.28 -8.53 -17.98
CA ARG A 196 5.86 -7.42 -17.11
C ARG A 196 4.42 -6.98 -17.36
N VAL A 197 3.68 -7.69 -18.23
CA VAL A 197 2.24 -7.48 -18.35
C VAL A 197 1.54 -8.06 -17.13
N GLY A 198 0.67 -7.29 -16.48
CA GLY A 198 -0.06 -7.74 -15.31
C GLY A 198 -1.52 -8.07 -15.61
N PRO A 199 -2.37 -8.12 -14.57
CA PRO A 199 -2.02 -8.01 -13.14
C PRO A 199 -1.20 -9.20 -12.64
N GLN A 200 -0.10 -8.93 -11.94
CA GLN A 200 0.70 -9.94 -11.27
C GLN A 200 0.02 -10.42 -9.99
N ARG A 201 0.16 -11.71 -9.66
CA ARG A 201 -0.43 -12.27 -8.44
C ARG A 201 0.32 -11.93 -7.17
N SER A 202 -0.39 -11.91 -6.06
CA SER A 202 0.24 -11.90 -4.73
C SER A 202 0.63 -13.32 -4.30
N PRO A 203 1.84 -13.52 -3.73
CA PRO A 203 2.27 -14.83 -3.26
C PRO A 203 1.47 -15.38 -2.07
N LEU A 204 0.90 -14.50 -1.23
CA LEU A 204 0.17 -14.85 -0.01
C LEU A 204 -1.25 -14.28 0.02
N GLY A 205 -1.81 -13.90 -1.13
CA GLY A 205 -3.08 -13.17 -1.22
C GLY A 205 -2.95 -11.71 -0.77
N MET A 206 -4.08 -11.02 -0.62
CA MET A 206 -4.06 -9.65 -0.05
C MET A 206 -3.77 -9.70 1.45
N SER A 207 -2.86 -8.84 1.90
CA SER A 207 -2.43 -8.76 3.28
C SER A 207 -3.39 -7.90 4.11
N ALA A 208 -3.68 -8.36 5.33
CA ALA A 208 -4.38 -7.60 6.36
C ALA A 208 -3.41 -7.10 7.45
N ASP A 209 -2.11 -7.25 7.21
CA ASP A 209 -1.07 -6.99 8.18
C ASP A 209 -0.43 -5.62 7.90
N PRO A 210 -0.21 -4.77 8.92
CA PRO A 210 0.37 -3.44 8.72
C PRO A 210 1.71 -3.47 7.95
N GLY A 211 2.05 -2.37 7.28
CA GLY A 211 3.30 -2.26 6.52
C GLY A 211 3.17 -2.29 5.00
N GLY A 212 1.96 -2.28 4.44
CA GLY A 212 1.74 -2.07 3.00
C GLY A 212 1.09 -0.72 2.72
N MET A 213 1.76 0.12 1.93
CA MET A 213 1.31 1.48 1.59
C MET A 213 1.29 1.72 0.07
N PRO A 214 0.31 2.46 -0.46
CA PRO A 214 0.30 2.85 -1.87
C PRO A 214 1.32 3.95 -2.14
N LEU A 215 1.87 3.96 -3.36
CA LEU A 215 2.78 4.99 -3.86
C LEU A 215 2.09 5.82 -4.94
N TYR A 216 2.10 7.13 -4.78
CA TYR A 216 1.48 8.10 -5.69
C TYR A 216 2.53 9.01 -6.33
N LYS A 217 2.29 9.38 -7.58
CA LYS A 217 3.06 10.38 -8.32
C LYS A 217 2.09 11.18 -9.18
N ASP A 218 2.15 12.51 -9.07
CA ASP A 218 1.24 13.43 -9.77
C ASP A 218 -0.25 13.08 -9.58
N GLY A 219 -0.64 12.63 -8.39
CA GLY A 219 -2.01 12.23 -8.07
C GLY A 219 -2.43 10.85 -8.60
N THR A 220 -1.60 10.18 -9.40
CA THR A 220 -1.83 8.81 -9.89
C THR A 220 -1.16 7.79 -8.98
N VAL A 221 -1.84 6.68 -8.70
CA VAL A 221 -1.24 5.53 -8.03
C VAL A 221 -0.29 4.81 -8.99
N VAL A 222 1.00 4.74 -8.63
CA VAL A 222 2.07 4.19 -9.48
C VAL A 222 2.62 2.86 -8.96
N GLY A 223 2.19 2.42 -7.78
CA GLY A 223 2.66 1.17 -7.19
C GLY A 223 2.37 1.08 -5.69
N GLY A 224 3.17 0.25 -5.02
CA GLY A 224 3.07 0.04 -3.57
C GLY A 224 4.42 -0.35 -2.96
N ILE A 225 4.58 -0.03 -1.68
CA ILE A 225 5.67 -0.51 -0.83
C ILE A 225 5.10 -1.47 0.21
N GLY A 226 5.83 -2.54 0.51
CA GLY A 226 5.50 -3.49 1.55
C GLY A 226 6.73 -3.81 2.40
N VAL A 227 6.54 -3.90 3.70
CA VAL A 227 7.62 -4.14 4.66
C VAL A 227 7.27 -5.29 5.58
N LEU A 228 8.24 -6.16 5.82
CA LEU A 228 8.23 -7.11 6.93
C LEU A 228 9.49 -6.96 7.77
N SER A 229 9.37 -6.74 9.07
CA SER A 229 10.52 -6.58 9.98
C SER A 229 10.37 -7.26 11.34
N ASP A 230 9.14 -7.60 11.73
CA ASP A 230 8.84 -8.25 13.02
C ASP A 230 8.60 -9.77 12.92
N GLY A 231 8.53 -10.31 11.70
CA GLY A 231 8.27 -11.73 11.43
C GLY A 231 6.81 -12.16 11.59
N LEU A 232 5.87 -11.21 11.67
CA LEU A 232 4.44 -11.49 11.79
C LEU A 232 3.72 -11.25 10.46
N TYR A 233 2.74 -12.09 10.17
CA TYR A 233 1.81 -11.86 9.06
C TYR A 233 0.41 -12.15 9.54
N GLY A 234 -0.30 -11.13 9.98
CA GLY A 234 -1.53 -11.30 10.69
C GLY A 234 -2.66 -10.36 10.32
N ILE A 235 -3.64 -10.33 11.22
CA ILE A 235 -4.75 -9.39 11.20
C ILE A 235 -4.82 -8.75 12.59
N ASP A 236 -4.88 -7.42 12.62
CA ASP A 236 -5.31 -6.65 13.77
C ASP A 236 -6.84 -6.70 13.92
N LYS A 237 -7.36 -7.37 14.96
CA LYS A 237 -8.81 -7.41 15.23
C LYS A 237 -9.30 -6.21 16.04
N ASN A 238 -8.39 -5.39 16.56
CA ASN A 238 -8.73 -4.21 17.34
C ASN A 238 -8.51 -2.96 16.51
N ILE A 239 -9.58 -2.43 15.92
CA ILE A 239 -9.45 -1.20 15.11
C ILE A 239 -9.54 0.09 15.92
N LEU A 240 -9.60 0.00 17.26
CA LEU A 240 -9.89 1.13 18.14
C LEU A 240 -8.64 1.69 18.85
N ASN A 241 -7.50 1.00 18.77
CA ASN A 241 -6.19 1.47 19.22
C ASN A 241 -5.39 2.05 18.05
N ASN A 242 -4.37 2.82 18.42
CA ASN A 242 -3.29 3.21 17.50
C ASN A 242 -2.03 2.46 17.90
N ASP A 243 -1.44 1.77 16.95
CA ASP A 243 -0.26 0.95 17.16
C ASP A 243 0.99 1.67 16.67
N ARG A 244 2.12 1.34 17.30
CA ARG A 244 3.45 1.75 16.80
C ARG A 244 4.12 0.57 16.12
N ASP A 245 3.47 0.09 15.06
CA ASP A 245 3.93 -1.04 14.28
C ASP A 245 5.22 -0.73 13.50
N GLN A 246 6.22 -1.62 13.59
CA GLN A 246 7.55 -1.38 13.00
C GLN A 246 7.50 -1.42 11.46
N ASP A 247 6.71 -2.32 10.89
CA ASP A 247 6.56 -2.48 9.45
C ASP A 247 5.88 -1.25 8.85
N GLU A 248 4.83 -0.75 9.51
CA GLU A 248 4.15 0.49 9.13
C GLU A 248 5.07 1.71 9.20
N MET A 249 5.85 1.90 10.27
CA MET A 249 6.79 3.03 10.36
C MET A 249 7.77 3.05 9.18
N ILE A 250 8.34 1.90 8.85
CA ILE A 250 9.29 1.76 7.74
C ILE A 250 8.60 1.99 6.39
N ALA A 251 7.39 1.45 6.20
CA ALA A 251 6.62 1.62 4.98
C ALA A 251 6.22 3.08 4.77
N VAL A 252 5.71 3.75 5.81
CA VAL A 252 5.36 5.19 5.79
C VAL A 252 6.58 6.01 5.39
N ALA A 253 7.76 5.77 5.96
CA ALA A 253 8.98 6.48 5.58
C ALA A 253 9.30 6.34 4.09
N GLY A 254 9.16 5.13 3.52
CA GLY A 254 9.36 4.88 2.09
C GLY A 254 8.38 5.61 1.18
N THR A 255 7.23 6.07 1.70
CA THR A 255 6.28 6.89 0.92
C THR A 255 6.63 8.38 0.87
N PHE A 256 7.73 8.84 1.48
CA PHE A 256 8.03 10.26 1.54
C PHE A 256 8.37 10.87 0.17
N GLY A 257 7.50 11.76 -0.34
CA GLY A 257 7.52 12.26 -1.72
C GLY A 257 6.71 11.41 -2.72
N PHE A 258 6.10 10.32 -2.25
CA PHE A 258 5.17 9.44 -2.98
C PHE A 258 3.89 9.16 -2.20
N ALA A 259 3.58 10.01 -1.21
CA ALA A 259 2.52 9.74 -0.26
C ALA A 259 1.15 9.95 -0.89
N ALA A 260 0.18 9.11 -0.51
CA ALA A 260 -1.20 9.27 -0.92
C ALA A 260 -1.73 10.68 -0.59
N PRO A 261 -2.42 11.37 -1.53
CA PRO A 261 -3.05 12.66 -1.29
C PRO A 261 -4.01 12.60 -0.10
N LYS A 262 -3.83 13.50 0.88
CA LYS A 262 -4.62 13.49 2.13
C LYS A 262 -6.14 13.42 1.91
N PRO A 263 -6.76 14.15 0.96
CA PRO A 263 -8.21 14.09 0.75
C PRO A 263 -8.72 12.74 0.25
N ARG A 264 -7.86 11.88 -0.29
CA ARG A 264 -8.23 10.58 -0.87
C ARG A 264 -7.95 9.40 0.05
N ARG A 265 -7.27 9.63 1.18
CA ARG A 265 -6.93 8.55 2.12
C ARG A 265 -8.17 7.97 2.78
N ALA A 266 -8.10 6.69 3.10
CA ALA A 266 -9.17 5.91 3.74
C ALA A 266 -9.73 6.59 5.01
N ASP A 267 -8.89 7.26 5.80
CA ASP A 267 -9.25 7.99 7.03
C ASP A 267 -10.08 9.26 6.77
N ARG A 268 -10.27 9.63 5.50
CA ARG A 268 -11.13 10.74 5.04
C ARG A 268 -12.38 10.26 4.31
N ILE A 269 -12.51 8.96 4.08
CA ILE A 269 -13.64 8.36 3.38
C ILE A 269 -14.62 7.85 4.42
N THR A 270 -15.86 8.35 4.36
CA THR A 270 -16.92 7.98 5.29
C THR A 270 -17.89 6.99 4.64
N VAL A 271 -18.07 5.84 5.26
CA VAL A 271 -19.07 4.82 4.91
C VAL A 271 -19.96 4.61 6.11
N GLU A 272 -21.27 4.80 5.95
CA GLU A 272 -22.27 4.71 7.04
C GLU A 272 -21.93 5.55 8.28
N GLY A 273 -21.28 6.71 8.09
CA GLY A 273 -20.90 7.61 9.18
C GLY A 273 -19.60 7.24 9.91
N LYS A 274 -18.88 6.21 9.45
CA LYS A 274 -17.56 5.78 9.99
C LYS A 274 -16.47 5.94 8.94
N THR A 275 -15.23 6.08 9.39
CA THR A 275 -14.05 6.17 8.52
C THR A 275 -13.27 4.85 8.50
N PHE A 276 -12.57 4.60 7.40
CA PHE A 276 -11.59 3.51 7.35
C PHE A 276 -10.27 3.89 8.02
N ARG A 277 -9.48 2.91 8.44
CA ARG A 277 -8.07 3.13 8.83
C ARG A 277 -7.19 3.23 7.58
N PHE A 278 -6.20 4.12 7.61
CA PHE A 278 -5.17 4.23 6.57
C PHE A 278 -3.77 3.99 7.14
N ALA A 279 -3.39 4.72 8.18
CA ALA A 279 -2.16 4.50 8.91
C ALA A 279 -2.36 5.03 10.34
N ASP A 280 -1.67 4.46 11.32
CA ASP A 280 -1.68 5.00 12.69
C ASP A 280 -0.55 6.00 12.93
N ILE A 281 0.39 6.04 12.00
CA ILE A 281 1.66 6.74 12.08
C ILE A 281 1.74 7.65 10.86
N ASP A 282 2.08 8.92 11.09
CA ASP A 282 2.43 9.87 10.04
C ASP A 282 3.93 10.20 10.10
N PHE A 283 4.44 10.97 9.14
CA PHE A 283 5.86 11.33 9.05
C PHE A 283 6.42 11.98 10.33
N GLU A 284 5.58 12.70 11.07
CA GLU A 284 5.95 13.37 12.32
C GLU A 284 6.22 12.39 13.48
N ASN A 285 5.71 11.16 13.37
CA ASN A 285 5.87 10.11 14.38
C ASN A 285 7.12 9.23 14.13
N LEU A 286 7.82 9.47 13.02
CA LEU A 286 8.99 8.70 12.64
C LEU A 286 10.23 9.11 13.46
N PRO A 287 11.05 8.15 13.91
CA PRO A 287 12.30 8.40 14.64
C PRO A 287 13.30 9.32 13.94
N VAL A 288 13.35 9.28 12.60
CA VAL A 288 14.26 10.07 11.77
C VAL A 288 13.49 10.67 10.60
N SER A 289 13.96 11.79 10.06
CA SER A 289 13.32 12.39 8.89
C SER A 289 13.61 11.57 7.65
N PRO A 290 12.59 11.14 6.87
CA PRO A 290 12.85 10.51 5.58
C PRO A 290 13.52 11.45 4.56
N ALA A 291 13.47 12.77 4.76
CA ALA A 291 14.19 13.72 3.91
C ALA A 291 15.71 13.63 4.08
N ASP A 292 16.18 13.16 5.24
CA ASP A 292 17.60 13.04 5.58
C ASP A 292 18.18 11.66 5.22
N ALA A 293 17.40 10.82 4.53
CA ALA A 293 17.83 9.51 4.11
C ALA A 293 19.11 9.60 3.24
N PRO A 294 20.17 8.85 3.56
CA PRO A 294 21.39 8.86 2.77
C PRO A 294 21.15 8.21 1.40
N ALA A 295 22.11 8.34 0.49
CA ALA A 295 22.05 7.69 -0.81
C ALA A 295 21.91 6.17 -0.66
N TYR A 296 21.07 5.55 -1.50
CA TYR A 296 20.77 4.11 -1.45
C TYR A 296 22.04 3.25 -1.43
N GLU A 297 23.03 3.62 -2.23
CA GLU A 297 24.30 2.91 -2.40
C GLU A 297 25.17 2.86 -1.12
N THR A 298 24.87 3.71 -0.13
CA THR A 298 25.59 3.76 1.15
C THR A 298 24.94 2.91 2.24
N LEU A 299 23.71 2.43 2.01
CA LEU A 299 22.94 1.66 2.96
C LEU A 299 23.29 0.17 2.85
N GLY A 300 23.34 -0.51 3.99
CA GLY A 300 23.64 -1.94 4.06
C GLY A 300 22.44 -2.83 3.74
N GLY A 301 22.73 -4.08 3.40
CA GLY A 301 21.76 -5.08 2.98
C GLY A 301 22.03 -5.56 1.55
N MET A 302 21.09 -6.29 0.96
CA MET A 302 21.21 -6.77 -0.41
C MET A 302 19.87 -6.90 -1.11
N LEU A 303 19.90 -6.79 -2.45
CA LEU A 303 18.77 -7.18 -3.28
C LEU A 303 18.66 -8.70 -3.31
N VAL A 304 17.43 -9.20 -3.21
CA VAL A 304 17.16 -10.64 -3.11
C VAL A 304 16.13 -11.07 -4.15
N PRO A 305 16.30 -12.23 -4.80
CA PRO A 305 15.33 -12.72 -5.78
C PRO A 305 14.11 -13.31 -5.07
N ILE A 306 12.99 -13.34 -5.80
CA ILE A 306 11.81 -14.13 -5.44
C ILE A 306 11.48 -15.00 -6.66
N ASN A 307 11.53 -16.32 -6.48
CA ASN A 307 11.32 -17.26 -7.56
C ASN A 307 9.94 -17.05 -8.22
N GLY A 308 9.92 -16.87 -9.53
CA GLY A 308 8.71 -16.59 -10.31
C GLY A 308 8.18 -15.15 -10.25
N TYR A 309 8.88 -14.22 -9.57
CA TYR A 309 8.46 -12.81 -9.48
C TYR A 309 9.58 -11.81 -9.78
N TYR A 310 10.80 -12.09 -9.33
CA TYR A 310 11.91 -11.13 -9.39
C TYR A 310 13.25 -11.84 -9.43
N LYS A 311 14.11 -11.41 -10.35
CA LYS A 311 15.48 -11.91 -10.52
C LYS A 311 16.47 -10.83 -10.11
N VAL A 312 17.62 -11.26 -9.58
CA VAL A 312 18.76 -10.40 -9.30
C VAL A 312 20.00 -10.99 -9.94
N SER A 313 20.81 -10.14 -10.54
CA SER A 313 22.10 -10.47 -11.15
C SER A 313 23.28 -10.17 -10.22
N GLY A 314 23.04 -9.36 -9.17
CA GLY A 314 24.05 -8.87 -8.24
C GLY A 314 24.51 -7.43 -8.52
N ASP A 315 23.98 -6.79 -9.56
CA ASP A 315 24.22 -5.37 -9.87
C ASP A 315 22.94 -4.55 -9.62
N PRO A 316 22.92 -3.69 -8.59
CA PRO A 316 21.75 -2.85 -8.28
C PRO A 316 21.30 -1.93 -9.42
N ASP A 317 22.20 -1.51 -10.31
CA ASP A 317 21.84 -0.63 -11.43
C ASP A 317 21.10 -1.38 -12.55
N THR A 318 21.19 -2.71 -12.58
CA THR A 318 20.37 -3.56 -13.45
C THR A 318 19.20 -4.21 -12.72
N ASP A 319 19.36 -4.49 -11.43
CA ASP A 319 18.40 -5.24 -10.65
C ASP A 319 17.25 -4.37 -10.16
N ILE A 320 17.49 -3.09 -9.85
CA ILE A 320 16.40 -2.16 -9.51
C ILE A 320 15.70 -1.74 -10.80
N LEU A 321 14.46 -2.19 -10.99
CA LEU A 321 13.73 -1.98 -12.24
C LEU A 321 12.90 -0.69 -12.18
N PRO A 322 12.77 0.07 -13.28
CA PRO A 322 11.73 1.09 -13.40
C PRO A 322 10.36 0.40 -13.52
N GLY A 323 9.29 1.03 -13.03
CA GLY A 323 7.91 0.57 -13.18
C GLY A 323 7.39 0.67 -14.60
N THR A 324 6.23 0.05 -14.85
CA THR A 324 5.47 0.22 -16.09
C THR A 324 4.42 1.31 -15.91
N ALA A 325 4.18 2.09 -16.96
CA ALA A 325 3.09 3.05 -16.96
C ALA A 325 1.77 2.29 -17.09
N PHE A 326 0.87 2.50 -16.11
CA PHE A 326 -0.48 1.96 -16.16
C PHE A 326 -1.24 2.50 -17.39
N THR A 327 -2.34 1.85 -17.77
CA THR A 327 -3.15 2.16 -18.98
C THR A 327 -2.43 1.99 -20.32
N THR A 328 -1.21 1.44 -20.33
CA THR A 328 -0.45 1.10 -21.55
C THR A 328 -0.36 -0.41 -21.79
N ALA A 329 -0.15 -0.80 -23.05
CA ALA A 329 0.06 -2.21 -23.42
C ALA A 329 1.21 -2.86 -22.62
N ALA A 330 2.26 -2.10 -22.29
CA ALA A 330 3.38 -2.59 -21.50
C ALA A 330 3.00 -2.97 -20.06
N SER A 331 1.92 -2.41 -19.51
CA SER A 331 1.36 -2.82 -18.21
C SER A 331 0.41 -4.01 -18.31
N GLY A 332 0.05 -4.44 -19.52
CA GLY A 332 -0.97 -5.48 -19.75
C GLY A 332 -2.41 -4.98 -19.63
N VAL A 333 -2.64 -3.69 -19.39
CA VAL A 333 -3.97 -3.07 -19.31
C VAL A 333 -3.99 -1.80 -20.13
N ARG A 334 -4.88 -1.70 -21.11
CA ARG A 334 -5.04 -0.49 -21.93
C ARG A 334 -6.49 -0.26 -22.35
N ALA A 335 -6.80 0.95 -22.80
CA ALA A 335 -8.11 1.26 -23.36
C ALA A 335 -8.42 0.37 -24.58
N VAL A 336 -9.71 0.06 -24.78
CA VAL A 336 -10.20 -0.71 -25.93
C VAL A 336 -9.97 0.06 -27.24
N GLN A 337 -9.39 -0.62 -28.23
CA GLN A 337 -9.03 -0.11 -29.54
C GLN A 337 -9.81 -0.82 -30.65
N ALA A 338 -9.84 -0.20 -31.84
CA ALA A 338 -10.45 -0.81 -33.01
C ALA A 338 -9.74 -2.12 -33.39
N GLY A 339 -10.50 -3.20 -33.54
CA GLY A 339 -9.97 -4.53 -33.86
C GLY A 339 -9.78 -5.45 -32.66
N ASP A 340 -9.92 -4.95 -31.42
CA ASP A 340 -9.87 -5.78 -30.22
C ASP A 340 -11.10 -6.71 -30.11
N TYR A 341 -12.27 -6.24 -30.53
CA TYR A 341 -13.56 -6.92 -30.46
C TYR A 341 -14.37 -6.69 -31.76
N PRO A 342 -15.51 -7.39 -31.95
CA PRO A 342 -16.44 -7.07 -33.04
C PRO A 342 -16.80 -5.57 -33.08
N PRO A 343 -16.97 -4.95 -34.26
CA PRO A 343 -17.13 -3.49 -34.39
C PRO A 343 -18.28 -2.89 -33.57
N ASP A 344 -19.40 -3.62 -33.45
CA ASP A 344 -20.55 -3.17 -32.66
C ASP A 344 -20.23 -3.11 -31.16
N ASP A 345 -19.47 -4.08 -30.65
CA ASP A 345 -19.06 -4.14 -29.24
C ASP A 345 -17.99 -3.07 -28.93
N VAL A 346 -17.04 -2.83 -29.85
CA VAL A 346 -15.98 -1.83 -29.67
C VAL A 346 -16.57 -0.44 -29.46
N ALA A 347 -17.61 -0.07 -30.23
CA ALA A 347 -18.25 1.23 -30.10
C ALA A 347 -18.87 1.43 -28.71
N ASP A 348 -19.54 0.40 -28.20
CA ASP A 348 -20.14 0.41 -26.86
C ASP A 348 -19.07 0.46 -25.76
N PHE A 349 -18.01 -0.33 -25.89
CA PHE A 349 -16.89 -0.33 -24.94
C PHE A 349 -16.15 1.01 -24.92
N GLN A 350 -15.92 1.64 -26.06
CA GLN A 350 -15.28 2.95 -26.14
C GLN A 350 -16.17 4.05 -25.57
N ALA A 351 -17.49 3.98 -25.77
CA ALA A 351 -18.45 4.90 -25.16
C ALA A 351 -18.43 4.82 -23.62
N LEU A 352 -18.10 3.66 -23.06
CA LEU A 352 -17.94 3.43 -21.63
C LEU A 352 -16.50 3.64 -21.12
N GLN A 353 -15.58 4.08 -21.98
CA GLN A 353 -14.15 4.21 -21.66
C GLN A 353 -13.55 2.92 -21.10
N ALA A 354 -13.96 1.77 -21.66
CA ALA A 354 -13.55 0.47 -21.17
C ALA A 354 -12.06 0.19 -21.41
N PHE A 355 -11.51 -0.62 -20.51
CA PHE A 355 -10.15 -1.16 -20.59
C PHE A 355 -10.20 -2.65 -20.88
N THR A 356 -9.13 -3.15 -21.49
CA THR A 356 -8.92 -4.57 -21.80
C THR A 356 -7.55 -5.04 -21.35
N PHE A 357 -7.43 -6.34 -21.11
CA PHE A 357 -6.16 -7.00 -20.82
C PHE A 357 -5.47 -7.39 -22.12
N VAL A 358 -4.15 -7.21 -22.16
CA VAL A 358 -3.32 -7.58 -23.30
C VAL A 358 -2.09 -8.38 -22.89
N ASP A 359 -1.63 -9.24 -23.80
CA ASP A 359 -0.36 -9.95 -23.70
C ASP A 359 0.85 -9.04 -24.01
N GLU A 360 2.06 -9.58 -23.89
CA GLU A 360 3.31 -8.88 -24.19
C GLU A 360 3.45 -8.45 -25.67
N ASN A 361 2.64 -9.02 -26.56
CA ASN A 361 2.57 -8.70 -27.98
C ASN A 361 1.40 -7.74 -28.31
N ASN A 362 0.71 -7.22 -27.29
CA ASN A 362 -0.44 -6.33 -27.39
C ASN A 362 -1.71 -6.97 -28.00
N ASN A 363 -1.84 -8.29 -27.95
CA ASN A 363 -3.08 -8.99 -28.30
C ASN A 363 -4.01 -9.06 -27.10
N VAL A 364 -5.33 -8.97 -27.33
CA VAL A 364 -6.35 -9.14 -26.28
C VAL A 364 -6.25 -10.54 -25.67
N ARG A 365 -6.28 -10.61 -24.33
CA ARG A 365 -6.26 -11.85 -23.55
C ARG A 365 -7.65 -12.37 -23.21
#